data_AF-A0A368F5J2-F1
#
_entry.id   AF-A0A368F5J2-F1
#
_cell.length_a   1.000
_cell.length_b   1.000
_cell.length_c   1.000
_cell.angle_alpha   90.00
_cell.angle_beta   90.00
_cell.angle_gamma   90.00
#
_symmetry.space_group_name_H-M   'P 1'
#
loop_
_entity.id
_entity.type
_entity.pdbx_description
1 polymer ?
#
loop_
_entity_poly.entity_id
_entity_poly.type
_entity_poly.pdbx_seq_one_letter_code
_entity_poly.pdbx_strand_id
1 'polypeptide(L)'
;LQVSAIKIDPYLNIDAGTFSPYEHGEVFVLDDGGEVDLDLGNYERFLNVRLTRDNNITTGKMFQHVTERERRGDYCGKTVQMIPHFTDAIIQWVERVARIPVDGTLERPDVCIIEVILRH
;
A
#
# COMPACT_ATOMS: atom_id res chain seq x y z
N LEU A 1 -8.12 9.41 19.50
CA LEU A 1 -8.32 9.04 18.09
C LEU A 1 -7.06 8.32 17.65
N GLN A 2 -7.18 7.04 17.33
CA GLN A 2 -6.12 6.22 16.74
C GLN A 2 -6.11 6.45 15.24
N VAL A 3 -4.93 6.76 14.68
CA VAL A 3 -4.79 7.15 13.27
C VAL A 3 -3.84 6.19 12.57
N SER A 4 -4.23 5.71 11.39
CA SER A 4 -3.37 4.97 10.47
C SER A 4 -3.23 5.75 9.15
N ALA A 5 -2.30 5.35 8.31
CA ALA A 5 -2.04 5.96 7.01
C ALA A 5 -1.84 4.89 5.92
N ILE A 6 -2.36 5.17 4.73
CA ILE A 6 -2.10 4.43 3.50
C ILE A 6 -1.70 5.44 2.42
N LYS A 7 -0.60 5.14 1.72
CA LYS A 7 -0.14 5.92 0.57
C LYS A 7 -0.34 5.12 -0.70
N ILE A 8 -0.91 5.77 -1.72
CA ILE A 8 -1.16 5.17 -3.04
C ILE A 8 -0.29 5.88 -4.07
N ASP A 9 0.60 5.11 -4.68
CA ASP A 9 1.57 5.55 -5.66
C ASP A 9 1.25 5.01 -7.06
N PRO A 10 1.19 5.88 -8.09
CA PRO A 10 0.74 5.47 -9.41
C PRO A 10 1.80 4.70 -10.23
N TYR A 11 3.01 4.50 -9.69
CA TYR A 11 4.11 3.86 -10.41
C TYR A 11 3.95 2.34 -10.52
N LEU A 12 4.54 1.77 -11.57
CA LEU A 12 4.48 0.34 -11.88
C LEU A 12 5.49 -0.52 -11.08
N ASN A 13 6.45 0.09 -10.39
CA ASN A 13 7.35 -0.64 -9.50
C ASN A 13 6.55 -1.25 -8.34
N ILE A 14 6.90 -2.47 -7.92
CA ILE A 14 6.19 -3.17 -6.83
C ILE A 14 6.48 -2.52 -5.47
N ASP A 15 7.70 -2.03 -5.31
CA ASP A 15 8.20 -1.37 -4.12
C ASP A 15 9.18 -0.24 -4.50
N ALA A 16 9.63 0.50 -3.50
CA ALA A 16 10.56 1.61 -3.72
C ALA A 16 12.03 1.15 -3.87
N GLY A 17 12.34 -0.10 -3.54
CA GLY A 17 13.71 -0.61 -3.39
C GLY A 17 14.57 -0.53 -4.65
N THR A 18 13.91 -0.64 -5.80
CA THR A 18 14.56 -0.59 -7.12
C THR A 18 14.73 0.82 -7.70
N PHE A 19 14.18 1.86 -7.06
CA PHE A 19 14.29 3.22 -7.58
C PHE A 19 15.70 3.76 -7.45
N SER A 20 16.08 4.56 -8.46
CA SER A 20 17.21 5.46 -8.31
C SER A 20 16.84 6.55 -7.27
N PRO A 21 17.68 6.79 -6.24
CA PRO A 21 17.45 7.87 -5.29
C PRO A 21 17.34 9.26 -5.94
N TYR A 22 17.89 9.42 -7.15
CA TYR A 22 17.82 10.66 -7.91
C TYR A 22 16.47 10.91 -8.61
N GLU A 23 15.69 9.86 -8.89
CA GLU A 23 14.43 9.99 -9.64
C GLU A 23 13.21 10.12 -8.72
N HIS A 24 13.19 9.31 -7.66
CA HIS A 24 12.05 9.17 -6.77
C HIS A 24 12.29 9.77 -5.37
N GLY A 25 13.54 10.10 -5.05
CA GLY A 25 13.95 10.51 -3.71
C GLY A 25 14.42 9.31 -2.89
N GLU A 26 14.57 9.52 -1.59
CA GLU A 26 15.09 8.50 -0.69
C GLU A 26 14.08 7.36 -0.49
N VAL A 27 14.61 6.15 -0.27
CA VAL A 27 13.84 4.97 0.10
C VAL A 27 13.83 4.84 1.62
N PHE A 28 12.68 4.54 2.21
CA PHE A 28 12.53 4.25 3.61
C PHE A 28 12.30 2.76 3.83
N VAL A 29 12.90 2.19 4.87
CA VAL A 29 12.77 0.78 5.21
C VAL A 29 11.95 0.66 6.50
N LEU A 30 10.81 -0.01 6.41
CA LEU A 30 9.89 -0.25 7.53
C LEU A 30 10.39 -1.38 8.44
N ASP A 31 9.82 -1.49 9.64
CA ASP A 31 10.14 -2.52 10.63
C ASP A 31 9.96 -3.96 10.09
N ASP A 32 9.03 -4.16 9.16
CA ASP A 32 8.77 -5.44 8.50
C ASP A 32 9.68 -5.71 7.28
N GLY A 33 10.67 -4.85 7.05
CA GLY A 33 11.61 -4.91 5.92
C GLY A 33 11.00 -4.46 4.58
N GLY A 34 9.85 -3.78 4.58
CA GLY A 34 9.28 -3.17 3.38
C GLY A 34 10.08 -1.95 2.93
N GLU A 35 10.50 -1.93 1.66
CA GLU A 35 11.16 -0.80 1.01
C GLU A 35 10.09 0.11 0.37
N VAL A 36 9.89 1.30 0.94
CA VAL A 36 8.78 2.21 0.60
C VAL A 36 9.27 3.62 0.33
N ASP A 37 8.37 4.46 -0.20
CA ASP A 37 8.62 5.90 -0.34
C ASP A 37 8.91 6.55 1.04
N LEU A 38 9.83 7.53 1.07
CA LEU A 38 10.14 8.34 2.25
C LEU A 38 8.92 8.94 2.94
N ASP A 39 7.85 9.23 2.20
CA ASP A 39 6.62 9.77 2.76
C ASP A 39 6.01 8.86 3.84
N LEU A 40 6.18 7.54 3.77
CA LEU A 40 5.77 6.64 4.85
C LEU A 40 6.57 6.84 6.14
N GLY A 41 7.89 7.11 6.02
CA GLY A 41 8.72 7.44 7.17
C GLY A 41 8.30 8.76 7.83
N ASN A 42 7.80 9.72 7.05
CA ASN A 42 7.20 10.94 7.59
C ASN A 42 5.94 10.61 8.42
N TYR A 43 5.03 9.76 7.90
CA TYR A 43 3.85 9.33 8.67
C TYR A 43 4.21 8.63 9.97
N GLU A 44 5.15 7.68 9.96
CA GLU A 44 5.60 7.00 11.18
C GLU A 44 6.13 7.99 12.22
N ARG A 45 6.95 8.95 11.77
CA ARG A 45 7.55 9.96 12.65
C ARG A 45 6.53 10.91 13.26
N PHE A 46 5.59 11.42 12.46
CA PHE A 46 4.64 12.45 12.92
C PHE A 46 3.45 11.86 13.68
N LEU A 47 3.00 10.66 13.31
CA LEU A 47 1.88 9.99 13.96
C LEU A 47 2.32 9.10 15.14
N ASN A 48 3.64 8.83 15.27
CA ASN A 48 4.20 7.88 16.24
C ASN A 48 3.57 6.48 16.10
N VAL A 49 3.56 5.97 14.87
CA VAL A 49 3.01 4.66 14.49
C VAL A 49 4.05 3.83 13.77
N ARG A 50 3.80 2.53 13.64
CA ARG A 50 4.59 1.57 12.88
C ARG A 50 3.75 1.02 11.74
N LEU A 51 4.04 1.47 10.54
CA LEU A 51 3.39 1.04 9.31
C LEU A 51 4.08 -0.23 8.80
N THR A 52 3.42 -0.90 7.86
CA THR A 52 3.91 -2.11 7.22
C THR A 52 3.99 -1.90 5.71
N ARG A 53 4.66 -2.81 4.99
CA ARG A 53 4.74 -2.78 3.53
C ARG A 53 3.37 -2.71 2.83
N ASP A 54 2.31 -3.13 3.51
CA ASP A 54 0.93 -3.12 3.02
C ASP A 54 0.30 -1.71 3.04
N ASN A 55 0.85 -0.79 3.85
CA ASN A 55 0.44 0.61 3.90
C ASN A 55 0.90 1.43 2.69
N ASN A 56 1.85 0.91 1.89
CA ASN A 56 2.22 1.47 0.60
C ASN A 56 1.58 0.65 -0.53
N ILE A 57 0.67 1.25 -1.29
CA ILE A 57 0.04 0.65 -2.45
C ILE A 57 0.69 1.24 -3.70
N THR A 58 1.24 0.40 -4.56
CA THR A 58 1.69 0.81 -5.90
C THR A 58 0.84 0.14 -6.97
N THR A 59 0.78 0.73 -8.16
CA THR A 59 0.13 0.11 -9.32
C THR A 59 0.73 -1.26 -9.62
N GLY A 60 2.06 -1.39 -9.53
CA GLY A 60 2.78 -2.65 -9.71
C GLY A 60 2.37 -3.76 -8.73
N LYS A 61 2.34 -3.42 -7.44
CA LYS A 61 1.93 -4.34 -6.35
C LYS A 61 0.51 -4.85 -6.58
N MET A 62 -0.41 -3.97 -6.97
CA MET A 62 -1.80 -4.36 -7.24
C MET A 62 -1.94 -5.21 -8.51
N PHE A 63 -1.17 -4.93 -9.56
CA PHE A 63 -1.16 -5.77 -10.76
C PHE A 63 -0.63 -7.17 -10.46
N GLN A 64 0.45 -7.27 -9.69
CA GLN A 64 0.98 -8.54 -9.24
C GLN A 64 -0.08 -9.32 -8.45
N HIS A 65 -0.70 -8.68 -7.45
CA HIS A 65 -1.74 -9.29 -6.63
C HIS A 65 -2.90 -9.85 -7.46
N VAL A 66 -3.44 -9.06 -8.39
CA VAL A 66 -4.55 -9.50 -9.26
C VAL A 66 -4.12 -10.62 -10.22
N THR A 67 -2.91 -10.54 -10.76
CA THR A 67 -2.37 -11.56 -11.67
C THR A 67 -2.15 -12.90 -10.96
N GLU A 68 -1.66 -12.88 -9.72
CA GLU A 68 -1.48 -14.09 -8.92
C GLU A 68 -2.83 -14.76 -8.58
N ARG A 69 -3.87 -13.97 -8.29
CA ARG A 69 -5.24 -14.47 -8.09
C ARG A 69 -5.83 -15.09 -9.34
N GLU A 70 -5.57 -14.50 -10.50
CA GLU A 70 -5.91 -15.07 -11.81
C GLU A 70 -5.26 -16.43 -11.99
N ARG A 71 -3.95 -16.54 -11.78
CA ARG A 71 -3.21 -17.80 -11.94
C ARG A 71 -3.64 -18.90 -10.97
N ARG A 72 -4.07 -18.53 -9.77
CA ARG A 72 -4.63 -19.46 -8.78
C ARG A 72 -6.05 -19.95 -9.14
N GLY A 73 -6.73 -19.27 -10.05
CA GLY A 73 -8.09 -19.59 -10.46
C GLY A 73 -9.19 -18.92 -9.64
N ASP A 74 -8.87 -17.89 -8.85
CA ASP A 74 -9.84 -17.19 -7.98
C ASP A 74 -10.99 -16.55 -8.76
N TYR A 75 -10.78 -16.25 -10.05
CA TYR A 75 -11.80 -15.67 -10.94
C TYR A 75 -12.57 -16.73 -11.75
N CYS A 76 -12.47 -18.01 -11.38
CA CYS A 76 -13.19 -19.13 -12.00
C CYS A 76 -13.02 -19.21 -13.53
N GLY A 77 -11.82 -18.88 -14.04
CA GLY A 77 -11.50 -18.88 -15.47
C GLY A 77 -12.15 -17.76 -16.29
N LYS A 78 -12.81 -16.79 -15.64
CA LYS A 78 -13.39 -15.61 -16.31
C LYS A 78 -12.30 -14.59 -16.66
N THR A 79 -12.61 -13.71 -17.61
CA THR A 79 -11.71 -12.61 -17.97
C THR A 79 -11.59 -11.61 -16.82
N VAL A 80 -10.35 -11.31 -16.44
CA VAL A 80 -10.03 -10.28 -15.45
C VAL A 80 -9.84 -8.95 -16.17
N GLN A 81 -10.38 -7.88 -15.61
CA GLN A 81 -10.44 -6.55 -16.22
C GLN A 81 -10.13 -5.47 -15.18
N MET A 82 -9.77 -4.27 -15.63
CA MET A 82 -9.54 -3.12 -14.74
C MET A 82 -10.77 -2.82 -13.88
N ILE A 83 -11.96 -2.84 -14.46
CA ILE A 83 -13.22 -2.68 -13.74
C ILE A 83 -14.04 -3.96 -13.94
N PRO A 84 -14.60 -4.57 -12.88
CA PRO A 84 -14.47 -4.17 -11.47
C PRO A 84 -13.25 -4.79 -10.77
N HIS A 85 -12.59 -5.80 -11.36
CA HIS A 85 -11.68 -6.69 -10.63
C HIS A 85 -10.47 -5.97 -10.01
N PHE A 86 -9.84 -5.05 -10.72
CA PHE A 86 -8.68 -4.31 -10.21
C PHE A 86 -9.11 -3.25 -9.18
N THR A 87 -10.19 -2.51 -9.47
CA THR A 87 -10.74 -1.53 -8.53
C THR A 87 -11.21 -2.18 -7.23
N ASP A 88 -11.87 -3.34 -7.31
CA ASP A 88 -12.31 -4.11 -6.14
C ASP A 88 -11.12 -4.62 -5.32
N ALA A 89 -10.03 -5.03 -5.98
CA ALA A 89 -8.81 -5.45 -5.29
C ALA A 89 -8.20 -4.29 -4.49
N ILE A 90 -8.19 -3.06 -5.03
CA ILE A 90 -7.72 -1.87 -4.31
C ILE A 90 -8.63 -1.57 -3.10
N ILE A 91 -9.95 -1.57 -3.30
CA ILE A 91 -10.91 -1.32 -2.21
C ILE A 91 -10.73 -2.34 -1.09
N GLN A 92 -10.68 -3.64 -1.43
CA GLN A 92 -10.46 -4.72 -0.46
C GLN A 92 -9.13 -4.57 0.29
N TRP A 93 -8.08 -4.12 -0.40
CA TRP A 93 -6.78 -3.87 0.21
C TRP A 93 -6.85 -2.74 1.23
N VAL A 94 -7.43 -1.60 0.85
CA VAL A 94 -7.61 -0.43 1.72
C VAL A 94 -8.46 -0.79 2.94
N GLU A 95 -9.61 -1.44 2.74
CA GLU A 95 -10.50 -1.84 3.85
C GLU A 95 -9.84 -2.79 4.84
N ARG A 96 -8.98 -3.69 4.35
CA ARG A 96 -8.21 -4.62 5.18
C ARG A 96 -7.14 -3.86 5.98
N VAL A 97 -6.30 -3.09 5.30
CA VAL A 97 -5.12 -2.44 5.90
C VAL A 97 -5.51 -1.32 6.86
N ALA A 98 -6.57 -0.56 6.56
CA ALA A 98 -7.08 0.50 7.43
C ALA A 98 -7.51 0.00 8.83
N ARG A 99 -7.77 -1.31 8.98
CA ARG A 99 -8.20 -1.93 10.25
C ARG A 99 -7.05 -2.55 11.04
N ILE A 100 -5.84 -2.61 10.48
CA ILE A 100 -4.68 -3.20 11.15
C ILE A 100 -4.16 -2.20 12.21
N PRO A 101 -3.96 -2.62 13.46
CA PRO A 101 -3.36 -1.79 14.50
C PRO A 101 -1.93 -1.37 14.13
N VAL A 102 -1.58 -0.10 14.36
CA VAL A 102 -0.27 0.48 14.00
C VAL A 102 0.47 1.14 15.17
N ASP A 103 -0.15 1.31 16.34
CA ASP A 103 0.39 2.06 17.47
C ASP A 103 0.75 1.18 18.69
N GLY A 104 0.76 -0.15 18.51
CA GLY A 104 1.07 -1.12 19.56
C GLY A 104 -0.05 -1.37 20.58
N THR A 105 -1.18 -0.65 20.50
CA THR A 105 -2.33 -0.85 21.40
C THR A 105 -3.15 -2.11 21.08
N LEU A 106 -2.91 -2.71 19.91
CA LEU A 106 -3.70 -3.81 19.33
C LEU A 106 -5.16 -3.43 19.01
N GLU A 107 -5.52 -2.16 19.14
CA GLU A 107 -6.84 -1.65 18.79
C GLU A 107 -6.89 -1.18 17.34
N ARG A 108 -8.12 -1.16 16.78
CA ARG A 108 -8.34 -0.79 15.39
C ARG A 108 -8.28 0.73 15.25
N PRO A 109 -7.60 1.28 14.25
CA PRO A 109 -7.58 2.72 14.02
C PRO A 109 -9.00 3.30 13.88
N ASP A 110 -9.25 4.45 14.49
CA ASP A 110 -10.49 5.22 14.36
C ASP A 110 -10.57 5.90 12.98
N VAL A 111 -9.41 6.36 12.49
CA VAL A 111 -9.28 7.12 11.24
C VAL A 111 -8.11 6.57 10.43
N CYS A 112 -8.31 6.40 9.12
CA CYS A 112 -7.23 6.10 8.18
C CYS A 112 -7.08 7.28 7.21
N ILE A 113 -5.90 7.90 7.21
CA ILE A 113 -5.52 8.89 6.20
C ILE A 113 -5.15 8.13 4.93
N ILE A 114 -5.71 8.53 3.79
CA ILE A 114 -5.35 7.97 2.49
C ILE A 114 -4.79 9.10 1.64
N GLU A 115 -3.50 8.99 1.33
CA GLU A 115 -2.83 9.88 0.39
C GLU A 115 -2.80 9.23 -0.99
N VAL A 116 -3.32 9.94 -1.98
CA VAL A 116 -3.27 9.52 -3.38
C VAL A 116 -2.33 10.47 -4.12
N ILE A 117 -1.17 9.96 -4.53
CA ILE A 117 -0.21 10.73 -5.29
C ILE A 117 -0.66 10.81 -6.74
N LEU A 118 -0.83 12.03 -7.21
CA LEU A 118 -1.01 12.34 -8.62
C LEU A 118 0.24 13.15 -9.02
N ARG A 119 1.30 12.49 -9.49
CA ARG A 119 2.41 13.24 -10.10
C ARG A 119 1.96 13.79 -11.46
N HIS A 120 2.36 15.04 -11.72
CA HIS A 120 2.45 15.62 -13.07
C HIS A 120 3.73 15.14 -13.76
#